data_AF-L8LPX9-F1
#
_entry.id   AF-L8LPX9-F1
#
_cell.length_a   1.000
_cell.length_b   1.000
_cell.length_c   1.000
_cell.angle_alpha   90.00
_cell.angle_beta   90.00
_cell.angle_gamma   90.00
#
_symmetry.space_group_name_H-M   'P 1'
#
loop_
_entity.id
_entity.type
_entity.pdbx_description
1 polymer ?
#
loop_
_entity_poly.entity_id
_entity_poly.type
_entity_poly.pdbx_seq_one_letter_code
_entity_poly.pdbx_strand_id
1 'polypeptide(L)'
;MRYSRMLSNFAYSTITEMLDSRANKYGIQIVKFNPAYSSFIGLCKYLKMYGLSSDTAAALVLARRMFRYSERIPANLASLVPVDTSKHIWSFWNKVKKKLGHLKRHDFFKGVANSQTEVNLSDEVQARSHRKPRGTSVGRWNSSPQVDNSARSATAYIQLSLFELV
;
A
#
# COMPACT_ATOMS: atom_id res chain seq x y z
N MET A 1 14.36 -24.02 26.82
CA MET A 1 14.43 -22.83 25.94
C MET A 1 14.36 -23.12 24.43
N ARG A 2 14.89 -24.24 23.89
CA ARG A 2 14.78 -24.54 22.44
C ARG A 2 13.36 -24.92 21.99
N TYR A 3 12.64 -25.69 22.80
CA TYR A 3 11.29 -26.17 22.49
C TYR A 3 10.25 -25.04 22.40
N SER A 4 10.31 -24.05 23.29
CA SER A 4 9.41 -22.89 23.26
C SER A 4 9.57 -22.03 22.00
N ARG A 5 10.80 -21.89 21.49
CA ARG A 5 11.07 -21.16 20.22
C ARG A 5 10.55 -21.92 19.00
N MET A 6 10.60 -23.25 19.03
CA MET A 6 10.07 -24.12 17.98
C MET A 6 8.55 -24.01 17.89
N LEU A 7 7.86 -24.00 19.04
CA LEU A 7 6.39 -23.85 19.11
C LEU A 7 5.93 -22.40 18.89
N SER A 8 6.73 -21.40 19.24
CA SER A 8 6.37 -19.98 19.07
C SER A 8 6.68 -19.43 17.67
N ASN A 9 7.09 -20.27 16.72
CA ASN A 9 7.41 -19.79 15.37
C ASN A 9 6.13 -19.50 14.59
N PHE A 10 6.09 -18.35 13.93
CA PHE A 10 4.94 -17.97 13.12
C PHE A 10 4.83 -18.87 11.87
N ALA A 11 3.63 -19.41 11.63
CA ALA A 11 3.37 -20.39 10.56
C ALA A 11 3.21 -19.72 9.17
N TYR A 12 4.31 -19.16 8.64
CA TYR A 12 4.30 -18.41 7.38
C TYR A 12 3.79 -19.24 6.19
N SER A 13 4.20 -20.51 6.07
CA SER A 13 3.78 -21.40 4.98
C SER A 13 2.27 -21.59 4.96
N THR A 14 1.69 -21.92 6.11
CA THR A 14 0.25 -22.11 6.28
C THR A 14 -0.52 -20.84 5.92
N ILE A 15 -0.04 -19.67 6.33
CA ILE A 15 -0.69 -18.39 5.99
C ILE A 15 -0.62 -18.13 4.48
N THR A 16 0.52 -18.39 3.84
CA THR A 16 0.63 -18.20 2.39
C THR A 16 -0.26 -19.16 1.61
N GLU A 17 -0.37 -20.42 2.03
CA GLU A 17 -1.24 -21.43 1.40
C GLU A 17 -2.72 -21.09 1.55
N MET A 18 -3.12 -20.65 2.75
CA MET A 18 -4.49 -20.20 3.01
C MET A 18 -4.83 -18.97 2.17
N LEU A 19 -3.89 -18.02 2.04
CA LEU A 19 -4.05 -16.82 1.26
C LEU A 19 -4.15 -17.13 -0.25
N ASP A 20 -3.29 -18.01 -0.77
CA ASP A 20 -3.33 -18.50 -2.15
C ASP A 20 -4.66 -19.23 -2.44
N SER A 21 -5.12 -20.11 -1.55
CA SER A 21 -6.38 -20.84 -1.68
C SER A 21 -7.60 -19.91 -1.70
N ARG A 22 -7.62 -18.91 -0.80
CA ARG A 22 -8.72 -17.94 -0.72
C ARG A 22 -8.74 -17.03 -1.94
N ALA A 23 -7.60 -16.52 -2.37
CA ALA A 23 -7.54 -15.66 -3.55
C ALA A 23 -7.97 -16.40 -4.81
N ASN A 24 -7.55 -17.66 -4.99
CA ASN A 24 -8.01 -18.50 -6.10
C ASN A 24 -9.54 -18.67 -6.10
N LYS A 25 -10.15 -18.90 -4.92
CA LYS A 25 -11.62 -19.02 -4.79
C LYS A 25 -12.37 -17.77 -5.26
N TYR A 26 -11.81 -16.57 -5.05
CA TYR A 26 -12.42 -15.30 -5.44
C TYR A 26 -11.88 -14.75 -6.79
N GLY A 27 -11.03 -15.48 -7.49
CA GLY A 27 -10.41 -15.01 -8.74
C GLY A 27 -9.46 -13.82 -8.56
N ILE A 28 -8.88 -13.64 -7.37
CA ILE A 28 -7.95 -12.55 -7.05
C ILE A 28 -6.52 -13.00 -7.34
N GLN A 29 -5.77 -12.21 -8.10
CA GLN A 29 -4.36 -12.48 -8.37
C GLN A 29 -3.48 -12.00 -7.20
N ILE A 30 -2.60 -12.87 -6.72
CA ILE A 30 -1.57 -12.52 -5.74
C ILE A 30 -0.23 -12.38 -6.44
N VAL A 31 0.43 -11.24 -6.23
CA VAL A 31 1.75 -10.97 -6.79
C VAL A 31 2.74 -10.76 -5.64
N LYS A 32 3.82 -11.54 -5.66
CA LYS A 32 4.85 -11.53 -4.61
C LYS A 32 5.96 -10.56 -4.99
N PHE A 33 6.25 -9.60 -4.11
CA PHE A 33 7.37 -8.66 -4.26
C PHE A 33 8.41 -8.92 -3.19
N ASN A 34 9.68 -8.63 -3.51
CA ASN A 34 10.74 -8.62 -2.52
C ASN A 34 10.35 -7.62 -1.42
N PRO A 35 10.34 -7.98 -0.12
CA PRO A 35 9.98 -7.08 0.97
C PRO A 35 11.16 -6.25 1.52
N ALA A 36 12.36 -6.38 0.96
CA ALA A 36 13.58 -5.76 1.46
C ALA A 36 13.41 -4.25 1.73
N TYR A 37 13.78 -3.81 2.93
CA TYR A 37 13.71 -2.42 3.39
C TYR A 37 12.32 -1.76 3.40
N SER A 38 11.22 -2.47 3.07
CA SER A 38 9.88 -1.89 2.97
C SER A 38 9.43 -1.10 4.21
N SER A 39 9.61 -1.68 5.40
CA SER A 39 9.30 -1.00 6.66
C SER A 39 10.16 0.25 6.89
N PHE A 40 11.46 0.17 6.63
CA PHE A 40 12.39 1.29 6.82
C PHE A 40 12.15 2.43 5.84
N ILE A 41 11.90 2.11 4.56
CA ILE A 41 11.52 3.07 3.53
C ILE A 41 10.19 3.73 3.89
N GLY A 42 9.22 2.94 4.35
CA GLY A 42 7.94 3.42 4.87
C GLY A 42 8.13 4.46 5.97
N LEU A 43 8.91 4.14 7.00
CA LEU A 43 9.23 5.04 8.11
C LEU A 43 9.91 6.33 7.65
N CYS A 44 10.92 6.24 6.77
CA CYS A 44 11.71 7.41 6.38
C CYS A 44 10.96 8.34 5.40
N LYS A 45 10.16 7.78 4.50
CA LYS A 45 9.59 8.53 3.36
C LYS A 45 8.09 8.78 3.51
N TYR A 46 7.32 7.76 3.84
CA TYR A 46 5.85 7.82 3.71
C TYR A 46 5.13 8.08 5.03
N LEU A 47 5.73 7.69 6.16
CA LEU A 47 5.14 7.87 7.49
C LEU A 47 4.81 9.35 7.75
N LYS A 48 5.81 10.24 7.65
CA LYS A 48 5.62 11.68 7.87
C LYS A 48 4.89 12.37 6.73
N MET A 49 5.11 11.95 5.48
CA MET A 49 4.53 12.61 4.32
C MET A 49 3.01 12.43 4.23
N TYR A 50 2.49 11.28 4.69
CA TYR A 50 1.06 10.95 4.60
C TYR A 50 0.40 10.74 5.97
N GLY A 51 1.10 10.94 7.09
CA GLY A 51 0.56 10.69 8.43
C GLY A 51 0.18 9.22 8.69
N LEU A 52 0.85 8.28 8.02
CA LEU A 52 0.50 6.86 8.06
C LEU A 52 1.06 6.15 9.29
N SER A 53 0.45 5.02 9.67
CA SER A 53 1.05 4.07 10.61
C SER A 53 2.27 3.38 9.97
N SER A 54 3.16 2.80 10.78
CA SER A 54 4.34 2.10 10.22
C SER A 54 3.97 0.98 9.24
N ASP A 55 2.90 0.24 9.55
CA ASP A 55 2.51 -0.94 8.78
C ASP A 55 1.83 -0.52 7.47
N THR A 56 0.99 0.51 7.51
CA THR A 56 0.36 1.08 6.30
C THR A 56 1.39 1.74 5.40
N ALA A 57 2.38 2.45 5.98
CA ALA A 57 3.49 3.00 5.22
C ALA A 57 4.34 1.90 4.55
N ALA A 58 4.57 0.76 5.22
CA ALA A 58 5.27 -0.39 4.63
C ALA A 58 4.46 -1.06 3.51
N ALA A 59 3.15 -1.22 3.71
CA ALA A 59 2.23 -1.73 2.70
C ALA A 59 2.21 -0.82 1.46
N LEU A 60 2.22 0.50 1.65
CA LEU A 60 2.32 1.47 0.55
C LEU A 60 3.59 1.30 -0.27
N VAL A 61 4.74 1.00 0.38
CA VAL A 61 5.99 0.70 -0.34
C VAL A 61 5.81 -0.52 -1.25
N LEU A 62 5.21 -1.60 -0.76
CA LEU A 62 4.95 -2.81 -1.55
C LEU A 62 3.98 -2.54 -2.70
N ALA A 63 2.91 -1.77 -2.45
CA ALA A 63 1.97 -1.35 -3.47
C ALA A 63 2.70 -0.56 -4.59
N ARG A 64 3.58 0.37 -4.22
CA ARG A 64 4.38 1.13 -5.19
C ARG A 64 5.34 0.26 -6.01
N ARG A 65 5.86 -0.83 -5.43
CA ARG A 65 6.64 -1.83 -6.17
C ARG A 65 5.78 -2.55 -7.21
N MET A 66 4.51 -2.83 -6.91
CA MET A 66 3.57 -3.37 -7.91
C MET A 66 3.45 -2.46 -9.12
N PHE A 67 3.31 -1.16 -8.88
CA PHE A 67 3.21 -0.15 -9.93
C PHE A 67 4.56 0.25 -10.55
N ARG A 68 5.65 -0.49 -10.25
CA ARG A 68 7.01 -0.26 -10.78
C ARG A 68 7.56 1.16 -10.52
N TYR A 69 7.09 1.82 -9.47
CA TYR A 69 7.63 3.12 -9.07
C TYR A 69 9.03 2.97 -8.45
N SER A 70 9.89 3.94 -8.72
CA SER A 70 11.25 3.96 -8.19
C SER A 70 11.27 4.30 -6.69
N GLU A 71 12.16 3.62 -5.95
CA GLU A 71 12.37 3.86 -4.52
C GLU A 71 13.47 4.89 -4.26
N ARG A 72 13.45 5.95 -5.08
CA ARG A 72 14.43 7.04 -4.97
C ARG A 72 14.30 7.72 -3.60
N ILE A 73 15.46 8.10 -3.09
CA ILE A 73 15.65 8.63 -1.75
C ILE A 73 15.33 10.11 -1.75
N PRO A 74 14.59 10.58 -0.73
CA PRO A 74 14.18 11.98 -0.68
C PRO A 74 15.41 12.87 -0.40
N ALA A 75 15.39 14.10 -0.91
CA ALA A 75 16.58 14.98 -0.93
C ALA A 75 17.17 15.25 0.46
N ASN A 76 16.30 15.41 1.46
CA ASN A 76 16.64 15.54 2.87
C ASN A 76 17.43 14.35 3.45
N LEU A 77 17.29 13.16 2.86
CA LEU A 77 18.02 11.96 3.29
C LEU A 77 19.23 11.67 2.39
N ALA A 78 19.20 12.15 1.15
CA ALA A 78 20.33 12.06 0.23
C ALA A 78 21.54 12.86 0.72
N SER A 79 21.35 13.92 1.51
CA SER A 79 22.45 14.68 2.11
C SER A 79 23.24 13.90 3.17
N LEU A 80 22.68 12.84 3.76
CA LEU A 80 23.35 12.05 4.80
C LEU A 80 24.38 11.06 4.25
N VAL A 81 24.30 10.71 2.97
CA VAL A 81 25.09 9.62 2.36
C VAL A 81 25.49 10.02 0.94
N PRO A 82 26.75 9.82 0.52
CA PRO A 82 27.17 10.10 -0.86
C PRO A 82 26.39 9.23 -1.87
N VAL A 83 25.88 9.88 -2.90
CA VAL A 83 25.09 9.28 -3.99
C VAL A 83 26.01 8.63 -5.00
N ASP A 84 26.19 7.32 -4.85
CA ASP A 84 26.84 6.48 -5.86
C ASP A 84 25.75 6.07 -6.88
N THR A 85 25.75 6.67 -8.08
CA THR A 85 24.78 6.33 -9.16
C THR A 85 25.06 4.97 -9.81
N SER A 86 26.25 4.41 -9.64
CA SER A 86 26.65 3.11 -10.21
C SER A 86 26.05 1.91 -9.49
N LYS A 87 25.57 2.07 -8.25
CA LYS A 87 25.07 0.98 -7.42
C LYS A 87 23.55 0.96 -7.36
N HIS A 88 22.99 -0.23 -7.16
CA HIS A 88 21.54 -0.40 -7.01
C HIS A 88 20.99 0.39 -5.81
N ILE A 89 19.75 0.89 -5.93
CA ILE A 89 19.09 1.78 -4.98
C ILE A 89 19.08 1.22 -3.55
N TRP A 90 18.91 -0.10 -3.37
CA TRP A 90 18.92 -0.71 -2.04
C TRP A 90 20.28 -0.71 -1.35
N SER A 91 21.38 -0.63 -2.10
CA SER A 91 22.70 -0.45 -1.50
C SER A 91 22.80 0.90 -0.78
N PHE A 92 22.16 1.93 -1.34
CA PHE A 92 22.07 3.23 -0.72
C PHE A 92 21.15 3.18 0.51
N TRP A 93 19.97 2.54 0.42
CA TRP A 93 19.10 2.35 1.59
C TRP A 93 19.80 1.62 2.75
N ASN A 94 20.70 0.67 2.45
CA ASN A 94 21.53 0.03 3.45
C ASN A 94 22.49 1.02 4.15
N LYS A 95 23.16 1.90 3.38
CA LYS A 95 24.02 2.95 3.95
C LYS A 95 23.23 3.90 4.85
N VAL A 96 22.05 4.33 4.39
CA VAL A 96 21.14 5.18 5.16
C VAL A 96 20.69 4.48 6.44
N LYS A 97 20.28 3.21 6.36
CA LYS A 97 19.91 2.40 7.52
C LYS A 97 21.04 2.33 8.55
N LYS A 98 22.28 2.16 8.11
CA LYS A 98 23.45 2.16 8.99
C LYS A 98 23.65 3.53 9.66
N LYS A 99 23.54 4.63 8.92
CA LYS A 99 23.66 5.98 9.46
C LYS A 99 22.55 6.31 10.48
N LEU A 100 21.32 5.92 10.18
CA LEU A 100 20.15 6.09 11.07
C LEU A 100 19.99 4.98 12.10
N GLY A 101 20.94 4.05 12.21
CA GLY A 101 20.83 2.87 13.09
C GLY A 101 20.79 3.20 14.58
N HIS A 102 21.22 4.40 14.96
CA HIS A 102 21.16 4.90 16.34
C HIS A 102 19.76 5.39 16.73
N LEU A 103 18.89 5.70 15.76
CA LEU A 103 17.53 6.18 16.02
C LEU A 103 16.63 5.01 16.43
N LYS A 104 15.81 5.24 17.46
CA LYS A 104 14.78 4.28 17.86
C LYS A 104 13.57 4.43 16.95
N ARG A 105 12.79 3.36 16.80
CA ARG A 105 11.59 3.37 15.95
C ARG A 105 10.62 4.50 16.33
N HIS A 106 10.48 4.82 17.62
CA HIS A 106 9.59 5.90 18.08
C HIS A 106 10.07 7.30 17.70
N ASP A 107 11.35 7.49 17.41
CA ASP A 107 11.88 8.80 16.99
C ASP A 107 11.30 9.23 15.64
N PHE A 108 10.98 8.26 14.77
CA PHE A 108 10.33 8.53 13.48
C PHE A 108 8.91 9.09 13.63
N PHE A 109 8.21 8.80 14.73
CA PHE A 109 6.84 9.24 14.97
C PHE A 109 6.75 10.62 15.63
N LYS A 110 7.82 11.09 16.30
CA LYS A 110 7.85 12.40 16.97
C LYS A 110 7.57 13.57 16.03
N GLY A 111 7.93 13.44 14.75
CA GLY A 111 7.69 14.46 13.73
C GLY A 111 6.36 14.33 12.97
N VAL A 112 5.53 13.33 13.29
CA VAL A 112 4.23 13.04 12.63
C VAL A 112 3.06 13.59 13.45
N ALA A 113 3.21 13.67 14.78
CA ALA A 113 2.16 14.10 15.72
C ALA A 113 1.62 15.53 15.49
N ASN A 114 2.24 16.33 14.61
CA ASN A 114 1.87 17.72 14.36
C ASN A 114 1.38 17.99 12.92
N SER A 115 1.18 16.98 12.06
CA SER A 115 0.48 17.19 10.79
C SER A 115 -0.97 16.77 10.96
N GLN A 116 -1.89 17.74 10.98
CA GLN A 116 -3.33 17.48 10.90
C GLN A 116 -3.63 16.61 9.69
N THR A 117 -3.77 15.29 9.87
CA THR A 117 -4.51 14.46 8.94
C THR A 117 -5.95 14.41 9.39
N GLU A 118 -6.58 15.59 9.45
CA GLU A 118 -8.01 15.66 9.20
C GLU A 118 -8.18 15.51 7.69
N VAL A 119 -8.11 14.27 7.21
CA VAL A 119 -8.90 13.98 6.01
C VAL A 119 -10.33 14.01 6.51
N ASN A 120 -10.96 15.18 6.46
CA ASN A 120 -12.38 15.33 6.75
C ASN A 120 -13.15 14.46 5.75
N LEU A 121 -13.43 13.21 6.12
CA LEU A 121 -14.42 12.38 5.42
C LEU A 121 -15.78 13.10 5.36
N SER A 122 -15.99 14.07 6.25
CA SER A 122 -17.07 15.06 6.23
C SER A 122 -17.16 15.78 4.87
N ASP A 123 -16.05 16.24 4.31
CA ASP A 123 -16.05 17.12 3.13
C ASP A 123 -16.43 16.35 1.85
N GLU A 124 -16.04 15.08 1.73
CA GLU A 124 -16.51 14.23 0.62
C GLU A 124 -17.97 13.79 0.78
N VAL A 125 -18.44 13.56 2.01
CA VAL A 125 -19.84 13.21 2.29
C VAL A 125 -20.75 14.43 2.11
N GLN A 126 -20.30 15.63 2.50
CA GLN A 126 -21.00 16.90 2.30
C GLN A 126 -21.01 17.31 0.81
N ALA A 127 -19.92 17.09 0.07
CA ALA A 127 -19.88 17.28 -1.37
C ALA A 127 -20.79 16.30 -2.14
N ARG A 128 -21.07 15.12 -1.59
CA ARG A 128 -22.09 14.18 -2.12
C ARG A 128 -23.50 14.54 -1.68
N SER A 129 -23.68 15.08 -0.48
CA SER A 129 -24.99 15.49 0.08
C SER A 129 -25.59 16.73 -0.62
N HIS A 130 -24.75 17.68 -1.06
CA HIS A 130 -25.22 18.92 -1.72
C HIS A 130 -25.54 18.80 -3.21
N ARG A 131 -25.36 17.62 -3.82
CA ARG A 131 -25.90 17.37 -5.16
C ARG A 131 -27.39 17.11 -5.04
N LYS A 132 -28.20 18.15 -5.32
CA LYS A 132 -29.66 18.01 -5.46
C LYS A 132 -29.95 16.80 -6.37
N PRO A 133 -30.66 15.77 -5.89
CA PRO A 133 -30.99 14.63 -6.75
C PRO A 133 -31.88 15.14 -7.88
N ARG A 134 -31.42 14.98 -9.13
CA ARG A 134 -32.32 15.06 -10.28
C ARG A 134 -33.21 13.84 -10.20
N GLY A 135 -34.45 14.06 -9.78
CA GLY A 135 -35.41 13.00 -9.55
C GLY A 135 -35.77 12.29 -10.84
N THR A 136 -35.84 10.97 -10.75
CA THR A 136 -36.86 10.16 -11.42
C THR A 136 -37.19 9.01 -10.47
N SER A 137 -38.49 8.81 -10.28
CA SER A 137 -39.10 7.77 -9.46
C SER A 137 -38.68 6.37 -9.89
N VAL A 138 -38.66 5.42 -8.96
CA VAL A 138 -39.39 4.13 -9.01
C VAL A 138 -38.81 3.15 -7.97
N GLY A 139 -39.70 2.57 -7.16
CA GLY A 139 -39.67 1.13 -6.86
C GLY A 139 -38.88 0.64 -5.65
N ARG A 140 -39.60 0.49 -4.52
CA ARG A 140 -39.31 -0.42 -3.40
C ARG A 140 -39.20 -1.88 -3.91
N TRP A 141 -38.10 -2.58 -3.62
CA TRP A 141 -38.07 -4.06 -3.69
C TRP A 141 -37.20 -4.67 -2.57
N ASN A 142 -37.89 -5.44 -1.72
CA ASN A 142 -37.31 -6.53 -0.93
C ASN A 142 -37.29 -7.80 -1.80
N SER A 143 -36.39 -8.72 -1.42
CA SER A 143 -36.38 -10.17 -1.69
C SER A 143 -35.58 -10.65 -2.92
N SER A 144 -34.53 -11.43 -2.62
CA SER A 144 -33.70 -12.31 -3.49
C SER A 144 -34.50 -13.49 -4.09
N PRO A 145 -33.89 -14.53 -4.71
CA PRO A 145 -32.78 -14.67 -5.68
C PRO A 145 -33.22 -15.50 -6.94
N GLN A 146 -32.44 -15.61 -8.02
CA GLN A 146 -32.31 -16.81 -8.89
C GLN A 146 -31.32 -16.54 -10.06
N VAL A 147 -30.80 -17.63 -10.61
CA VAL A 147 -29.55 -17.82 -11.37
C VAL A 147 -29.81 -17.90 -12.89
N ASP A 148 -28.90 -17.39 -13.74
CA ASP A 148 -28.44 -18.13 -14.94
C ASP A 148 -27.07 -17.67 -15.48
N ASN A 149 -26.29 -18.68 -15.90
CA ASN A 149 -25.07 -18.54 -16.69
C ASN A 149 -25.44 -18.87 -18.13
N SER A 150 -25.43 -17.87 -19.02
CA SER A 150 -25.46 -18.08 -20.46
C SER A 150 -24.87 -16.86 -21.18
N ALA A 151 -24.24 -17.11 -22.33
CA ALA A 151 -23.61 -16.14 -23.23
C ALA A 151 -22.18 -15.67 -22.86
N ARG A 152 -21.24 -16.44 -23.40
CA ARG A 152 -19.88 -16.04 -23.74
C ARG A 152 -19.88 -14.86 -24.73
N SER A 153 -18.74 -14.15 -24.75
CA SER A 153 -18.13 -13.50 -25.93
C SER A 153 -18.53 -12.04 -26.26
N ALA A 154 -17.68 -11.10 -25.83
CA ALA A 154 -17.19 -9.95 -26.61
C ALA A 154 -16.12 -9.23 -25.77
N THR A 155 -14.85 -9.64 -25.82
CA THR A 155 -13.80 -8.91 -26.54
C THR A 155 -14.14 -7.44 -26.85
N ALA A 156 -13.34 -6.56 -26.22
CA ALA A 156 -12.64 -5.43 -26.83
C ALA A 156 -13.05 -4.00 -26.37
N TYR A 157 -11.98 -3.21 -26.16
CA TYR A 157 -11.92 -1.75 -26.10
C TYR A 157 -12.50 -1.03 -24.86
N ILE A 158 -11.63 -0.78 -23.86
CA ILE A 158 -11.26 0.60 -23.52
C ILE A 158 -9.74 0.64 -23.30
N GLN A 159 -9.07 0.99 -24.40
CA GLN A 159 -7.67 1.32 -24.54
C GLN A 159 -7.36 2.64 -23.81
N LEU A 160 -6.16 2.68 -23.23
CA LEU A 160 -5.32 3.82 -22.90
C LEU A 160 -5.80 5.22 -23.31
N SER A 161 -5.83 6.14 -22.34
CA SER A 161 -5.47 7.54 -22.61
C SER A 161 -4.66 8.11 -21.43
N LEU A 162 -3.38 8.39 -21.72
CA LEU A 162 -2.53 9.47 -21.19
C LEU A 162 -2.10 9.32 -19.70
N PHE A 163 -0.86 9.03 -19.29
CA PHE A 163 0.49 9.18 -19.88
C PHE A 163 0.68 10.44 -20.73
N GLU A 164 0.60 11.60 -20.07
CA GLU A 164 1.19 12.90 -20.46
C GLU A 164 0.98 13.84 -19.25
N LEU A 165 2.06 14.11 -18.50
CA LEU A 165 2.40 15.37 -17.81
C LEU A 165 3.30 15.12 -16.58
N VAL A 166 4.60 15.26 -16.86
CA VAL A 166 5.73 15.68 -15.99
C VAL A 166 6.18 14.74 -14.86
#